data_AF-A0A1E2WF66-F1
#
_entry.id   AF-A0A1E2WF66-F1
#
_cell.length_a   1.000
_cell.length_b   1.000
_cell.length_c   1.000
_cell.angle_alpha   90.00
_cell.angle_beta   90.00
_cell.angle_gamma   90.00
#
_symmetry.space_group_name_H-M   'P 1'
#
loop_
_entity.id
_entity.type
_entity.pdbx_description
1 polymer ?
#
loop_
_entity_poly.entity_id
_entity_poly.type
_entity_poly.pdbx_seq_one_letter_code
_entity_poly.pdbx_strand_id
1 'polypeptide(L)'
;MDTKLRGDIAEQAAVIHALKRGWGVLKPVGDRLPYDLVFDVEGTLVKIQVKYAWFDKPSGNYVVDNRRTKTNRRQMLREAYTLADFNFALVYIENLDLFYIFPIDIFIGYGSEIHLVEAEKRQRKPRSAQYRNAWELISAKSLSQESCGCSAVELEKAGF
;
A
#
# COMPACT_ATOMS: atom_id res chain seq x y z
N MET A 1 -16.86 12.60 -10.81
CA MET A 1 -15.57 12.01 -11.24
C MET A 1 -15.75 10.51 -11.27
N ASP A 2 -15.32 9.85 -12.34
CA ASP A 2 -15.35 8.38 -12.45
C ASP A 2 -14.51 7.76 -11.33
N THR A 3 -14.98 6.66 -10.73
CA THR A 3 -14.24 5.94 -9.68
C THR A 3 -12.94 5.35 -10.21
N LYS A 4 -12.89 4.98 -11.50
CA LYS A 4 -11.66 4.53 -12.16
C LYS A 4 -10.63 5.65 -12.24
N LEU A 5 -11.05 6.84 -12.67
CA LEU A 5 -10.16 7.99 -12.78
C LEU A 5 -9.54 8.37 -11.42
N ARG A 6 -10.29 8.25 -10.32
CA ARG A 6 -9.74 8.46 -8.96
C ARG A 6 -8.68 7.44 -8.60
N GLY A 7 -8.89 6.18 -8.97
CA GLY A 7 -7.90 5.11 -8.82
C GLY A 7 -6.63 5.44 -9.61
N ASP A 8 -6.77 5.79 -10.89
CA ASP A 8 -5.65 6.15 -11.76
C ASP A 8 -4.86 7.35 -11.20
N ILE A 9 -5.55 8.38 -10.68
CA ILE A 9 -4.90 9.52 -10.03
C ILE A 9 -4.08 9.08 -8.81
N ALA A 10 -4.66 8.24 -7.94
CA ALA A 10 -3.95 7.73 -6.76
C ALA A 10 -2.74 6.88 -7.14
N GLU A 11 -2.86 6.02 -8.16
CA GLU A 11 -1.74 5.24 -8.69
C GLU A 11 -0.62 6.16 -9.17
N GLN A 12 -0.94 7.16 -9.99
CA GLN A 12 0.08 8.06 -10.53
C GLN A 12 0.71 8.95 -9.47
N ALA A 13 -0.05 9.38 -8.47
CA ALA A 13 0.51 10.06 -7.30
C ALA A 13 1.52 9.15 -6.57
N ALA A 14 1.21 7.86 -6.40
CA ALA A 14 2.14 6.90 -5.78
C ALA A 14 3.42 6.75 -6.60
N VAL A 15 3.32 6.66 -7.93
CA VAL A 15 4.48 6.63 -8.84
C VAL A 15 5.36 7.87 -8.65
N ILE A 16 4.78 9.07 -8.68
CA ILE A 16 5.52 10.33 -8.51
C ILE A 16 6.22 10.36 -7.14
N HIS A 17 5.55 9.93 -6.08
CA HIS A 17 6.13 9.89 -4.74
C HIS A 17 7.29 8.90 -4.62
N ALA A 18 7.20 7.73 -5.26
CA ALA A 18 8.29 6.76 -5.29
C ALA A 18 9.50 7.30 -6.09
N LEU A 19 9.27 7.87 -7.28
CA LEU A 19 10.32 8.44 -8.11
C LEU A 19 11.05 9.61 -7.42
N LYS A 20 10.32 10.48 -6.71
CA LYS A 20 10.91 11.56 -5.89
C LYS A 20 11.85 11.04 -4.79
N ARG A 21 11.72 9.78 -4.39
CA ARG A 21 12.58 9.11 -3.39
C ARG A 21 13.73 8.33 -4.03
N GLY A 22 13.83 8.33 -5.36
CA GLY A 22 14.85 7.57 -6.09
C GLY A 22 14.53 6.08 -6.21
N TRP A 23 13.29 5.65 -5.93
CA TRP A 23 12.90 4.25 -6.07
C TRP A 23 12.49 3.93 -7.51
N GLY A 24 12.79 2.71 -7.95
CA GLY A 24 12.26 2.19 -9.20
C GLY A 24 10.77 1.87 -9.07
N VAL A 25 10.04 1.94 -10.17
CA VAL A 25 8.60 1.64 -10.21
C VAL A 25 8.32 0.69 -11.36
N LEU A 26 7.68 -0.44 -11.04
CA LEU A 26 7.21 -1.40 -12.02
C LEU A 26 5.69 -1.41 -12.01
N LYS A 27 5.10 -1.34 -13.21
CA LYS A 27 3.66 -1.47 -13.42
C LYS A 27 3.36 -2.85 -14.03
N PRO A 28 2.51 -3.68 -13.39
CA PRO A 28 2.08 -4.94 -13.99
C PRO A 28 1.24 -4.70 -15.25
N VAL A 29 1.30 -5.64 -16.18
CA VAL A 29 0.46 -5.61 -17.39
C VAL A 29 -0.90 -6.22 -17.07
N GLY A 30 -1.93 -5.36 -17.07
CA GLY A 30 -3.33 -5.72 -16.83
C GLY A 30 -3.75 -5.83 -15.36
N ASP A 31 -5.04 -5.99 -15.14
CA ASP A 31 -5.70 -5.64 -13.86
C ASP A 31 -6.03 -6.88 -13.00
N ARG A 32 -5.35 -8.01 -13.25
CA ARG A 32 -5.70 -9.31 -12.66
C ARG A 32 -5.03 -9.54 -11.30
N LEU A 33 -3.89 -8.90 -11.09
CA LEU A 33 -3.07 -9.07 -9.90
C LEU A 33 -3.72 -8.40 -8.67
N PRO A 34 -3.35 -8.82 -7.45
CA PRO A 34 -3.90 -8.26 -6.22
C PRO A 34 -3.10 -7.03 -5.72
N TYR A 35 -2.27 -6.45 -6.58
CA TYR A 35 -1.45 -5.25 -6.35
C TYR A 35 -1.39 -4.42 -7.63
N ASP A 36 -1.20 -3.11 -7.49
CA ASP A 36 -1.24 -2.16 -8.62
C ASP A 36 0.16 -1.76 -9.08
N LEU A 37 1.13 -1.73 -8.15
CA LEU A 37 2.51 -1.30 -8.42
C LEU A 37 3.50 -2.21 -7.66
N VAL A 38 4.75 -2.19 -8.10
CA VAL A 38 5.88 -2.70 -7.33
C VAL A 38 6.94 -1.61 -7.27
N PHE A 39 7.45 -1.31 -6.08
CA PHE A 39 8.59 -0.42 -5.91
C PHE A 39 9.86 -1.24 -5.82
N ASP A 40 10.88 -0.82 -6.55
CA ASP A 40 12.25 -1.30 -6.41
C ASP A 40 12.99 -0.35 -5.47
N VAL A 41 13.25 -0.83 -4.26
CA VAL A 41 13.91 -0.08 -3.20
C VAL A 41 15.23 -0.78 -2.91
N GLU A 42 16.31 -0.20 -3.42
CA GLU A 42 17.68 -0.72 -3.25
C GLU A 42 17.83 -2.18 -3.72
N GLY A 43 17.13 -2.57 -4.80
CA GLY A 43 17.16 -3.94 -5.32
C GLY A 43 16.12 -4.88 -4.70
N THR A 44 15.41 -4.43 -3.64
CA THR A 44 14.29 -5.17 -3.06
C THR A 44 12.97 -4.78 -3.72
N LEU A 45 12.26 -5.77 -4.28
CA LEU A 45 10.95 -5.57 -4.87
C LEU A 45 9.83 -5.62 -3.83
N VAL A 46 9.15 -4.50 -3.64
CA VAL A 46 8.06 -4.34 -2.68
C VAL A 46 6.74 -4.19 -3.43
N LYS A 47 5.82 -5.15 -3.25
CA LYS A 47 4.48 -5.12 -3.86
C LYS A 47 3.56 -4.12 -3.16
N ILE A 48 2.90 -3.27 -3.93
CA ILE A 48 2.09 -2.16 -3.44
C ILE A 48 0.67 -2.24 -3.99
N GLN A 49 -0.31 -2.21 -3.08
CA GLN A 49 -1.70 -1.94 -3.42
C GLN A 49 -2.00 -0.46 -3.18
N VAL A 50 -2.58 0.22 -4.16
CA VAL A 50 -3.01 1.61 -4.05
C VAL A 50 -4.52 1.66 -3.82
N LYS A 51 -4.95 2.58 -2.97
CA LYS A 51 -6.36 2.87 -2.68
C LYS A 51 -6.56 4.38 -2.61
N TYR A 52 -7.71 4.82 -3.11
CA TYR A 52 -8.16 6.20 -2.98
C TYR A 52 -9.09 6.33 -1.76
N ALA A 53 -8.81 7.28 -0.85
CA ALA A 53 -9.68 7.59 0.28
C ALA A 53 -10.69 8.68 -0.07
N TRP A 54 -11.97 8.46 0.22
CA TRP A 54 -13.01 9.47 0.04
C TRP A 54 -13.31 10.19 1.35
N PHE A 55 -13.74 11.44 1.24
CA PHE A 55 -14.18 12.21 2.40
C PHE A 55 -15.61 11.85 2.78
N ASP A 56 -15.80 11.36 4.01
CA ASP A 56 -17.11 11.10 4.59
C ASP A 56 -17.60 12.34 5.34
N LYS A 57 -18.60 13.02 4.78
CA LYS A 57 -19.13 14.29 5.32
C LYS A 57 -19.75 14.14 6.72
N PRO A 58 -20.56 13.10 7.03
CA PRO A 58 -21.18 12.92 8.34
C PRO A 58 -20.15 12.76 9.47
N SER A 59 -19.10 11.96 9.26
CA SER A 59 -18.07 11.75 10.28
C SER A 59 -16.95 12.81 10.23
N GLY A 60 -16.84 13.54 9.13
CA GLY A 60 -15.81 14.57 8.91
C GLY A 60 -14.41 13.98 8.88
N ASN A 61 -14.24 12.78 8.30
CA ASN A 61 -12.96 12.11 8.16
C ASN A 61 -12.84 11.47 6.75
N TYR A 62 -11.64 11.02 6.40
CA TYR A 62 -11.42 10.27 5.17
C TYR A 62 -11.56 8.78 5.44
N VAL A 63 -12.16 8.05 4.51
CA VAL A 63 -12.46 6.61 4.68
C VAL A 63 -11.97 5.85 3.46
N VAL A 64 -11.50 4.63 3.70
CA VAL A 64 -11.13 3.66 2.67
C VAL A 64 -11.66 2.27 3.04
N ASP A 65 -12.12 1.52 2.05
CA ASP A 65 -12.50 0.11 2.21
C ASP A 65 -11.24 -0.77 2.03
N ASN A 66 -11.03 -1.69 2.98
CA ASN A 66 -9.90 -2.60 2.95
C ASN A 66 -10.17 -3.93 2.21
N ARG A 67 -11.34 -4.08 1.60
CA ARG A 67 -11.75 -5.29 0.86
C ARG A 67 -11.54 -5.13 -0.64
N ARG A 68 -11.42 -6.27 -1.31
CA ARG A 68 -11.45 -6.34 -2.77
C ARG A 68 -12.90 -6.56 -3.20
N THR A 69 -13.50 -5.53 -3.79
CA THR A 69 -14.85 -5.67 -4.36
C THR A 69 -14.73 -6.02 -5.83
N LYS A 70 -15.01 -7.28 -6.18
CA LYS A 70 -15.16 -7.71 -7.57
C LYS A 70 -16.64 -7.67 -7.92
N THR A 71 -17.03 -6.72 -8.76
CA THR A 71 -18.40 -6.70 -9.30
C THR A 71 -18.44 -7.59 -10.53
N ASN A 72 -19.07 -8.76 -10.43
CA ASN A 72 -19.53 -9.48 -11.61
C ASN A 72 -20.95 -8.99 -11.92
N ARG A 73 -21.37 -8.99 -13.21
CA ARG A 73 -22.66 -8.40 -13.66
C ARG A 73 -23.90 -8.92 -12.92
N ARG A 74 -23.79 -10.00 -12.14
CA ARG A 74 -24.88 -10.63 -11.38
C ARG A 74 -24.69 -10.60 -9.86
N GLN A 75 -23.47 -10.43 -9.35
CA GLN A 75 -23.17 -10.46 -7.91
C GLN A 75 -21.92 -9.63 -7.59
N MET A 76 -22.00 -8.88 -6.49
CA MET A 76 -20.87 -8.17 -5.91
C MET A 76 -20.17 -9.11 -4.92
N LEU A 77 -19.03 -9.66 -5.32
CA LEU A 77 -18.22 -10.53 -4.48
C LEU A 77 -17.19 -9.67 -3.72
N ARG A 78 -17.18 -9.80 -2.40
CA ARG A 78 -16.17 -9.18 -1.53
C ARG A 78 -15.18 -10.25 -1.12
N GLU A 79 -13.96 -10.15 -1.62
CA GLU A 79 -12.85 -11.03 -1.24
C GLU A 79 -11.92 -10.26 -0.28
N ALA A 80 -11.46 -10.95 0.76
CA ALA A 80 -10.43 -10.43 1.65
C ALA A 80 -9.04 -10.65 1.03
N TYR A 81 -8.14 -9.70 1.28
CA TYR A 81 -6.74 -9.88 0.91
C TYR A 81 -6.04 -10.88 1.83
N THR A 82 -5.04 -11.57 1.29
CA THR A 82 -4.17 -12.47 2.04
C THR A 82 -2.80 -11.83 2.26
N LEU A 83 -2.06 -12.27 3.29
CA LEU A 83 -0.71 -11.75 3.59
C LEU A 83 0.30 -11.88 2.44
N ALA A 84 0.02 -12.71 1.42
CA ALA A 84 0.88 -12.93 0.26
C ALA A 84 0.57 -12.02 -0.93
N ASP A 85 -0.55 -11.29 -0.90
CA ASP A 85 -1.04 -10.51 -2.03
C ASP A 85 -0.13 -9.31 -2.33
N PHE A 86 0.19 -8.53 -1.30
CA PHE A 86 1.06 -7.35 -1.39
C PHE A 86 1.83 -7.15 -0.08
N ASN A 87 2.73 -6.16 -0.05
CA ASN A 87 3.52 -5.85 1.13
C ASN A 87 2.98 -4.64 1.89
N PHE A 88 2.63 -3.59 1.15
CA PHE A 88 2.03 -2.38 1.72
C PHE A 88 0.81 -1.93 0.93
N ALA A 89 -0.17 -1.38 1.64
CA ALA A 89 -1.29 -0.63 1.08
C ALA A 89 -1.03 0.87 1.23
N LEU A 90 -1.01 1.58 0.12
CA LEU A 90 -0.93 3.04 0.04
C LEU A 90 -2.34 3.60 -0.10
N VAL A 91 -2.75 4.42 0.85
CA VAL A 91 -4.05 5.07 0.85
C VAL A 91 -3.87 6.57 0.60
N TYR A 92 -4.36 7.04 -0.53
CA TYR A 92 -4.19 8.41 -0.99
C TYR A 92 -5.35 9.31 -0.60
N ILE A 93 -5.03 10.51 -0.10
CA ILE A 93 -5.95 11.61 0.14
C ILE A 93 -5.59 12.74 -0.84
N GLU A 94 -6.37 12.86 -1.92
CA GLU A 94 -6.10 13.81 -3.01
C GLU A 94 -6.06 15.27 -2.54
N ASN A 95 -7.05 15.70 -1.74
CA ASN A 95 -7.15 17.09 -1.28
C ASN A 95 -5.94 17.57 -0.45
N LEU A 96 -5.19 16.64 0.15
CA LEU A 96 -4.05 16.94 1.01
C LEU A 96 -2.72 16.49 0.38
N ASP A 97 -2.76 15.89 -0.81
CA ASP A 97 -1.65 15.21 -1.46
C ASP A 97 -0.84 14.32 -0.50
N LEU A 98 -1.56 13.45 0.21
CA LEU A 98 -1.00 12.70 1.33
C LEU A 98 -1.27 11.20 1.22
N PHE A 99 -0.29 10.41 1.64
CA PHE A 99 -0.39 8.96 1.73
C PHE A 99 -0.38 8.45 3.16
N TYR A 100 -1.25 7.49 3.44
CA TYR A 100 -1.11 6.58 4.57
C TYR A 100 -0.55 5.24 4.08
N ILE A 101 0.44 4.69 4.78
CA ILE A 101 1.21 3.52 4.35
C ILE A 101 1.04 2.41 5.36
N PHE A 102 0.20 1.44 5.03
CA PHE A 102 -0.14 0.34 5.92
C PHE A 102 0.62 -0.92 5.52
N PRO A 103 1.34 -1.59 6.44
CA PRO A 103 1.74 -2.97 6.27
C PRO A 103 0.51 -3.88 6.03
N ILE A 104 0.66 -4.92 5.23
CA ILE A 104 -0.48 -5.78 4.86
C ILE A 104 -1.19 -6.42 6.07
N ASP A 105 -0.44 -6.90 7.06
CA ASP A 105 -0.95 -7.49 8.30
C ASP A 105 -1.84 -6.51 9.08
N ILE A 106 -1.45 -5.24 9.08
CA ILE A 106 -2.21 -4.17 9.70
C ILE A 106 -3.45 -3.83 8.86
N PHE A 107 -3.29 -3.73 7.54
CA PHE A 107 -4.36 -3.36 6.62
C PHE A 107 -5.52 -4.37 6.63
N ILE A 108 -5.20 -5.67 6.59
CA ILE A 108 -6.22 -6.74 6.66
C ILE A 108 -6.79 -6.91 8.07
N GLY A 109 -6.11 -6.43 9.11
CA GLY A 109 -6.59 -6.47 10.49
C GLY A 109 -7.77 -5.54 10.77
N TYR A 110 -8.07 -4.60 9.88
CA TYR A 110 -9.28 -3.78 9.96
C TYR A 110 -10.51 -4.57 9.47
N GLY A 111 -11.69 -4.31 10.05
CA GLY A 111 -12.88 -5.10 9.75
C GLY A 111 -13.52 -4.82 8.39
N SER A 112 -13.76 -3.54 8.07
CA SER A 112 -14.48 -3.14 6.84
C SER A 112 -13.96 -1.83 6.28
N GLU A 113 -13.78 -0.84 7.16
CA GLU A 113 -13.37 0.51 6.78
C GLU A 113 -12.24 0.99 7.69
N ILE A 114 -11.34 1.77 7.12
CA ILE A 114 -10.27 2.44 7.84
C ILE A 114 -10.57 3.93 7.83
N HIS A 115 -10.76 4.51 9.02
CA HIS A 115 -10.95 5.94 9.18
C HIS A 115 -9.61 6.65 9.35
N LEU A 116 -9.39 7.70 8.54
CA LEU A 116 -8.22 8.55 8.52
C LEU A 116 -8.64 9.95 8.97
N VAL A 117 -8.13 10.36 10.14
CA VAL A 117 -8.55 11.60 10.80
C VAL A 117 -7.43 12.63 10.68
N GLU A 118 -7.62 13.63 9.81
CA GLU A 118 -6.71 14.78 9.65
C GLU A 118 -7.21 16.05 10.36
N ALA A 119 -8.46 16.07 10.82
CA ALA A 119 -8.99 17.20 11.58
C ALA A 119 -8.40 17.24 12.99
N GLU A 120 -8.09 18.43 13.50
CA GLU A 120 -7.71 18.66 14.91
C GLU A 120 -8.93 18.46 15.82
N LYS A 121 -9.26 17.19 16.08
CA LYS A 121 -10.27 16.80 17.06
C LYS A 121 -9.61 16.58 18.42
N ARG A 122 -10.29 16.97 19.50
CA ARG A 122 -9.87 16.70 20.89
C ARG A 122 -9.83 15.20 21.25
N GLN A 123 -10.38 14.35 20.38
CA GLN A 123 -10.40 12.89 20.59
C GLN A 123 -9.03 12.26 20.34
N ARG A 124 -8.79 11.12 21.00
CA ARG A 124 -7.60 10.31 20.78
C ARG A 124 -7.50 9.94 19.29
N LYS A 125 -6.33 10.19 18.70
CA LYS A 125 -6.06 9.84 17.30
C LYS A 125 -6.25 8.33 17.08
N PRO A 126 -6.89 7.90 15.98
CA PRO A 126 -7.07 6.49 15.68
C PRO A 126 -5.71 5.81 15.42
N ARG A 127 -5.68 4.47 15.52
CA ARG A 127 -4.49 3.66 15.23
C ARG A 127 -3.91 3.93 13.84
N SER A 128 -4.74 4.35 12.88
CA SER A 128 -4.32 4.70 11.53
C SER A 128 -3.34 5.88 11.48
N ALA A 129 -3.38 6.81 12.45
CA ALA A 129 -2.56 8.01 12.46
C ALA A 129 -1.04 7.75 12.45
N GLN A 130 -0.59 6.60 12.96
CA GLN A 130 0.83 6.23 12.98
C GLN A 130 1.39 5.86 11.59
N TYR A 131 0.52 5.65 10.61
CA TYR A 131 0.89 5.26 9.24
C TYR A 131 0.87 6.45 8.27
N ARG A 132 0.61 7.66 8.77
CA ARG A 132 0.59 8.89 7.99
C ARG A 132 1.99 9.22 7.47
N ASN A 133 2.17 9.29 6.15
CA ASN A 133 3.45 9.52 5.48
C ASN A 133 4.57 8.56 5.92
N ALA A 134 4.23 7.35 6.35
CA ALA A 134 5.17 6.38 6.89
C ALA A 134 6.00 5.64 5.81
N TRP A 135 6.66 6.39 4.93
CA TRP A 135 7.40 5.86 3.77
C TRP A 135 8.63 5.06 4.21
N GLU A 136 9.21 5.45 5.35
CA GLU A 136 10.27 4.76 6.07
C GLU A 136 9.96 3.29 6.39
N LEU A 137 8.68 2.89 6.50
CA LEU A 137 8.33 1.48 6.67
C LEU A 137 8.69 0.63 5.45
N ILE A 138 8.58 1.22 4.25
CA ILE A 138 8.94 0.55 2.99
C ILE A 138 10.46 0.38 2.91
N SER A 139 11.22 1.44 3.24
CA SER A 139 12.69 1.37 3.30
C SER A 139 13.19 0.41 4.39
N ALA A 140 12.56 0.39 5.57
CA ALA A 140 12.94 -0.55 6.62
C ALA A 140 12.74 -2.01 6.18
N LYS A 141 11.75 -2.27 5.32
CA LYS A 141 11.51 -3.60 4.77
C LYS A 141 12.64 -4.05 3.84
N SER A 142 13.18 -3.18 2.98
CA SER A 142 14.31 -3.56 2.10
C SER A 142 15.52 -4.00 2.91
N LEU A 143 15.89 -3.21 3.92
CA LEU A 143 17.02 -3.49 4.83
C LEU A 143 16.87 -4.84 5.57
N SER A 144 15.64 -5.23 5.91
CA SER A 144 15.38 -6.51 6.58
C SER A 144 15.50 -7.74 5.66
N GLN A 145 15.37 -7.57 4.34
CA GLN A 145 15.50 -8.67 3.39
C GLN A 145 16.96 -8.92 3.02
N GLU A 146 17.79 -7.87 2.98
CA GLU A 146 19.23 -7.98 2.77
C GLU A 146 19.94 -8.73 3.91
N SER A 147 19.54 -8.47 5.17
CA SER A 147 20.12 -9.15 6.34
C SER A 147 19.80 -10.64 6.41
N CYS A 148 18.74 -11.10 5.72
CA CYS A 148 18.37 -12.50 5.64
C CYS A 148 19.03 -13.22 4.44
N GLY A 149 19.56 -12.49 3.46
CA GLY A 149 20.20 -13.03 2.25
C GLY A 149 21.70 -13.34 2.38
N CYS A 150 22.37 -12.91 3.45
CA CYS A 150 23.83 -13.06 3.60
C CYS A 150 24.30 -14.39 4.24
N SER A 151 23.43 -15.36 4.51
CA SER A 151 23.87 -16.69 4.96
C SER A 151 23.85 -17.72 3.82
N ALA A 152 25.04 -18.20 3.47
CA ALA A 152 25.38 -19.38 2.67
C ALA A 152 25.76 -19.14 1.19
N VAL A 153 27.03 -18.76 0.98
CA VAL A 153 27.83 -19.35 -0.10
C VAL A 153 29.18 -19.77 0.51
N GLU A 154 29.25 -20.95 1.10
CA GLU A 154 30.55 -21.61 1.34
C GLU A 154 31.07 -22.09 -0.01
N LEU A 155 32.12 -21.42 -0.49
CA LEU A 155 32.86 -21.77 -1.69
C LEU A 155 33.43 -23.19 -1.58
N GLU A 156 33.04 -24.02 -2.54
CA GLU A 156 33.58 -25.35 -2.81
C GLU A 156 35.12 -25.33 -2.85
N LYS A 157 35.74 -26.17 -2.02
CA LYS A 157 37.13 -26.56 -2.21
C LYS A 157 37.18 -27.60 -3.33
N ALA A 158 37.59 -27.16 -4.52
CA ALA A 158 38.04 -28.05 -5.59
C ALA A 158 39.26 -28.87 -5.12
N GLY A 159 39.15 -30.18 -5.24
CA GLY A 159 40.24 -31.13 -5.06
C GLY A 159 40.06 -32.32 -5.99
N PHE A 160 40.79 -32.31 -7.10
CA PHE A 160 41.22 -33.47 -7.88
C PHE A 160 42.71 -33.29 -8.19
#